data_AF-A0A679GL11-F1
#
_entry.id   AF-A0A679GL11-F1
#
_cell.length_a   1.000
_cell.length_b   1.000
_cell.length_c   1.000
_cell.angle_alpha   90.00
_cell.angle_beta   90.00
_cell.angle_gamma   90.00
#
_symmetry.space_group_name_H-M   'P 1'
#
loop_
_entity.id
_entity.type
_entity.pdbx_description
1 polymer ?
#
loop_
_entity_poly.entity_id
_entity_poly.type
_entity_poly.pdbx_seq_one_letter_code
_entity_poly.pdbx_strand_id
1 'polypeptide(L)'
;MDAQAAARLGDEIAHGFGLAAMVAGAVAGALIGAAVIAATAATGGVALAVMAGSIAAGGLSMFQVVKGLSTIFNLPEPTTGALIRGSPNVFVNARNAMRAGEDAASSCSGLPCNHPYWPFEVVIAEGSATVYINGKPAARLTSKMSCGAHIKTGSENTFIGGPTERVAFVLDIEGWVHSGLEILGLAALGVGLVMAAMAGLAVLAATVVVGGAIYGGMELLGQLGDRLGPGYRDLLQGVAGLALLGMGPKLAGRKPTAAVTSEAAQRRAYLNKKFGRSGDLDHDINYRGNREVASNFFKSKGYSKSDAESYMNGLDFNHPVRVETLAPNKALWQYQSPGAPQGNWYTISPKVQPTELGINPMGTNRAANTIEPKVLNSYKTTQKVEVLRSTAAPTTDFWSVKGQNYDAKGGATQLFSNQKDAFGIISPGGP
;
A
#
# COMPACT_ATOMS: atom_id res chain seq x y z
N MET A 1 -0.29 -19.76 -39.30
CA MET A 1 -0.90 -18.42 -39.40
C MET A 1 -2.15 -18.62 -40.21
N ASP A 2 -3.28 -18.68 -39.51
CA ASP A 2 -4.51 -19.11 -40.15
C ASP A 2 -5.07 -17.95 -40.98
N ALA A 3 -5.52 -18.27 -42.19
CA ALA A 3 -6.14 -17.29 -43.07
C ALA A 3 -7.48 -16.85 -42.46
N GLN A 4 -7.75 -15.55 -42.46
CA GLN A 4 -8.96 -14.98 -41.89
C GLN A 4 -9.84 -14.34 -42.96
N ALA A 5 -11.14 -14.28 -42.73
CA ALA A 5 -12.10 -13.73 -43.67
C ALA A 5 -11.68 -12.32 -44.13
N ALA A 6 -11.62 -12.09 -45.44
CA ALA A 6 -11.23 -10.81 -46.01
C ALA A 6 -12.27 -9.72 -45.67
N ALA A 7 -11.81 -8.55 -45.26
CA ALA A 7 -12.69 -7.43 -44.92
C ALA A 7 -13.16 -6.69 -46.18
N ARG A 8 -14.41 -6.22 -46.16
CA ARG A 8 -15.09 -5.56 -47.27
C ARG A 8 -15.78 -4.29 -46.84
N LEU A 9 -16.03 -3.41 -47.80
CA LEU A 9 -16.83 -2.20 -47.61
C LEU A 9 -18.20 -2.54 -47.01
N GLY A 10 -18.53 -1.91 -45.89
CA GLY A 10 -19.76 -2.11 -45.11
C GLY A 10 -19.70 -3.25 -44.10
N ASP A 11 -18.57 -3.97 -43.98
CA ASP A 11 -18.40 -4.91 -42.88
C ASP A 11 -18.33 -4.15 -41.54
N GLU A 12 -18.80 -4.80 -40.49
CA GLU A 12 -19.01 -4.22 -39.17
C GLU A 12 -17.71 -4.17 -38.38
N ILE A 13 -17.61 -3.20 -37.46
CA ILE A 13 -16.55 -3.16 -36.44
C ILE A 13 -17.15 -3.27 -35.04
N ALA A 14 -16.43 -3.88 -34.10
CA ALA A 14 -16.87 -4.03 -32.73
C ALA A 14 -15.76 -3.83 -31.70
N HIS A 15 -16.19 -3.44 -30.51
CA HIS A 15 -15.44 -3.66 -29.28
C HIS A 15 -16.05 -4.89 -28.62
N GLY A 16 -15.22 -5.88 -28.30
CA GLY A 16 -15.67 -7.05 -27.56
C GLY A 16 -16.13 -6.68 -26.14
N PHE A 17 -16.73 -7.63 -25.45
CA PHE A 17 -17.09 -7.48 -24.04
C PHE A 17 -15.89 -7.57 -23.08
N GLY A 18 -14.69 -7.85 -23.62
CA GLY A 18 -13.50 -8.19 -22.85
C GLY A 18 -13.08 -7.11 -21.85
N LEU A 19 -13.03 -5.84 -22.28
CA LEU A 19 -12.63 -4.74 -21.41
C LEU A 19 -13.58 -4.54 -20.22
N ALA A 20 -14.90 -4.60 -20.46
CA ALA A 20 -15.88 -4.48 -19.39
C ALA A 20 -15.78 -5.64 -18.39
N ALA A 21 -15.58 -6.86 -18.89
CA ALA A 21 -15.37 -8.05 -18.07
C ALA A 21 -14.08 -7.95 -17.22
N MET A 22 -13.00 -7.44 -17.79
CA MET A 22 -11.75 -7.19 -17.05
C MET A 22 -11.91 -6.14 -15.95
N VAL A 23 -12.59 -5.02 -16.23
CA VAL A 23 -12.85 -3.99 -15.21
C VAL A 23 -13.69 -4.56 -14.08
N ALA A 24 -14.76 -5.31 -14.39
CA ALA A 24 -15.57 -5.97 -13.38
C ALA A 24 -14.76 -6.99 -12.55
N GLY A 25 -13.94 -7.80 -13.21
CA GLY A 25 -13.05 -8.76 -12.58
C GLY A 25 -12.02 -8.09 -11.67
N ALA A 26 -11.41 -6.99 -12.11
CA ALA A 26 -10.44 -6.21 -11.33
C ALA A 26 -11.08 -5.58 -10.09
N VAL A 27 -12.28 -5.01 -10.20
CA VAL A 27 -13.02 -4.46 -9.06
C VAL A 27 -13.35 -5.56 -8.05
N ALA A 28 -13.88 -6.70 -8.50
CA ALA A 28 -14.16 -7.84 -7.63
C ALA A 28 -12.88 -8.35 -6.95
N GLY A 29 -11.79 -8.49 -7.71
CA GLY A 29 -10.48 -8.90 -7.22
C GLY A 29 -9.92 -7.94 -6.17
N ALA A 30 -10.05 -6.63 -6.36
CA ALA A 30 -9.62 -5.62 -5.40
C ALA A 30 -10.42 -5.68 -4.09
N LEU A 31 -11.75 -5.84 -4.17
CA LEU A 31 -12.60 -5.97 -2.97
C LEU A 31 -12.27 -7.22 -2.17
N ILE A 32 -12.10 -8.36 -2.87
CA ILE A 32 -11.73 -9.62 -2.24
C ILE A 32 -10.30 -9.54 -1.67
N GLY A 33 -9.36 -8.96 -2.40
CA GLY A 33 -7.99 -8.73 -1.94
C GLY A 33 -7.94 -7.87 -0.67
N ALA A 34 -8.72 -6.79 -0.61
CA ALA A 34 -8.84 -5.96 0.59
C ALA A 34 -9.39 -6.74 1.79
N ALA A 35 -10.42 -7.57 1.59
CA ALA A 35 -10.97 -8.43 2.64
C ALA A 35 -9.93 -9.46 3.13
N VAL A 36 -9.14 -10.05 2.23
CA VAL A 36 -8.05 -10.97 2.58
C VAL A 36 -6.96 -10.25 3.37
N ILE A 37 -6.51 -9.06 2.95
CA ILE A 37 -5.51 -8.28 3.68
C ILE A 37 -6.00 -7.93 5.09
N ALA A 38 -7.25 -7.48 5.23
CA ALA A 38 -7.86 -7.18 6.52
C ALA A 38 -7.91 -8.42 7.43
N ALA A 39 -8.30 -9.58 6.90
CA ALA A 39 -8.29 -10.84 7.65
C ALA A 39 -6.86 -11.28 8.03
N THR A 40 -5.86 -10.96 7.21
CA THR A 40 -4.47 -11.39 7.42
C THR A 40 -3.71 -10.53 8.43
N ALA A 41 -4.08 -9.26 8.58
CA ALA A 41 -3.58 -8.40 9.66
C ALA A 41 -3.87 -9.00 11.06
N ALA A 42 -4.93 -9.81 11.17
CA ALA A 42 -5.27 -10.54 12.39
C ALA A 42 -4.52 -11.89 12.56
N THR A 43 -3.96 -12.48 11.49
CA THR A 43 -3.36 -13.84 11.52
C THR A 43 -1.83 -13.87 11.35
N GLY A 44 -1.17 -12.73 11.22
CA GLY A 44 0.30 -12.64 11.22
C GLY A 44 0.99 -12.98 9.90
N GLY A 45 0.33 -12.74 8.75
CA GLY A 45 0.98 -12.72 7.43
C GLY A 45 1.05 -14.05 6.67
N VAL A 46 0.84 -15.20 7.33
CA VAL A 46 0.93 -16.52 6.69
C VAL A 46 -0.17 -16.76 5.65
N ALA A 47 -1.36 -16.19 5.85
CA ALA A 47 -2.48 -16.32 4.91
C ALA A 47 -2.26 -15.54 3.60
N LEU A 48 -1.49 -14.45 3.61
CA LEU A 48 -1.23 -13.61 2.43
C LEU A 48 -0.31 -14.34 1.42
N ALA A 49 0.66 -15.10 1.93
CA ALA A 49 1.61 -15.86 1.12
C ALA A 49 0.93 -16.93 0.26
N VAL A 50 0.09 -17.77 0.88
CA VAL A 50 -0.60 -18.89 0.22
C VAL A 50 -1.67 -18.39 -0.76
N MET A 51 -2.25 -17.21 -0.52
CA MET A 51 -3.40 -16.70 -1.25
C MET A 51 -3.07 -15.74 -2.40
N ALA A 52 -1.82 -15.27 -2.51
CA ALA A 52 -1.36 -14.52 -3.66
C ALA A 52 -1.59 -15.29 -4.99
N GLY A 53 -1.51 -16.62 -4.92
CA GLY A 53 -1.89 -17.56 -5.99
C GLY A 53 -3.30 -17.31 -6.55
N SER A 54 -4.29 -17.23 -5.66
CA SER A 54 -5.69 -17.08 -6.03
C SER A 54 -6.04 -15.68 -6.54
N ILE A 55 -5.36 -14.64 -6.04
CA ILE A 55 -5.56 -13.26 -6.51
C ILE A 55 -5.01 -13.12 -7.93
N ALA A 56 -3.82 -13.67 -8.18
CA ALA A 56 -3.22 -13.66 -9.51
C ALA A 56 -4.01 -14.51 -10.52
N ALA A 57 -4.51 -15.67 -10.11
CA ALA A 57 -5.37 -16.51 -10.95
C ALA A 57 -6.77 -15.89 -11.19
N GLY A 58 -7.25 -15.07 -10.27
CA GLY A 58 -8.61 -14.50 -10.29
C GLY A 58 -8.76 -13.19 -11.08
N GLY A 59 -7.70 -12.37 -11.20
CA GLY A 59 -7.80 -11.03 -11.78
C GLY A 59 -8.34 -10.98 -13.22
N LEU A 60 -8.04 -12.00 -14.02
CA LEU A 60 -8.48 -12.13 -15.42
C LEU A 60 -9.61 -13.16 -15.60
N SER A 61 -10.10 -13.75 -14.51
CA SER A 61 -10.98 -14.91 -14.60
C SER A 61 -12.34 -14.56 -15.22
N MET A 62 -12.87 -13.36 -14.94
CA MET A 62 -14.11 -12.88 -15.54
C MET A 62 -13.96 -12.63 -17.06
N PHE A 63 -12.80 -12.13 -17.49
CA PHE A 63 -12.48 -11.98 -18.91
C PHE A 63 -12.43 -13.33 -19.62
N GLN A 64 -11.76 -14.33 -19.02
CA GLN A 64 -11.69 -15.68 -19.55
C GLN A 64 -13.08 -16.34 -19.64
N VAL A 65 -13.95 -16.15 -18.64
CA VAL A 65 -15.34 -16.64 -18.70
C VAL A 65 -16.08 -16.03 -19.89
N VAL A 66 -16.04 -14.70 -20.04
CA VAL A 66 -16.74 -14.02 -21.13
C VAL A 66 -16.17 -14.43 -22.50
N LYS A 67 -14.84 -14.48 -22.64
CA LYS A 67 -14.17 -14.96 -23.86
C LYS A 67 -14.57 -16.39 -24.20
N GLY A 68 -14.59 -17.28 -23.21
CA GLY A 68 -15.01 -18.67 -23.37
C GLY A 68 -16.47 -18.80 -23.81
N LEU A 69 -17.39 -18.12 -23.12
CA LEU A 69 -18.81 -18.11 -23.48
C LEU A 69 -19.06 -17.53 -24.88
N SER A 70 -18.41 -16.40 -25.21
CA SER A 70 -18.51 -15.79 -26.53
C SER A 70 -18.05 -16.73 -27.63
N THR A 71 -16.97 -17.48 -27.40
CA THR A 71 -16.45 -18.45 -28.37
C THR A 71 -17.35 -19.68 -28.49
N ILE A 72 -17.83 -20.25 -27.37
CA ILE A 72 -18.66 -21.47 -27.34
C ILE A 72 -20.03 -21.22 -27.97
N PHE A 73 -20.67 -20.10 -27.63
CA PHE A 73 -22.03 -19.79 -28.08
C PHE A 73 -22.08 -18.84 -29.27
N ASN A 74 -20.92 -18.48 -29.83
CA ASN A 74 -20.79 -17.48 -30.90
C ASN A 74 -21.63 -16.21 -30.59
N LEU A 75 -21.46 -15.68 -29.37
CA LEU A 75 -22.30 -14.58 -28.90
C LEU A 75 -22.05 -13.33 -29.76
N PRO A 76 -23.12 -12.64 -30.19
CA PRO A 76 -22.97 -11.49 -31.06
C PRO A 76 -22.29 -10.35 -30.31
N GLU A 77 -21.18 -9.87 -30.86
CA GLU A 77 -20.56 -8.64 -30.39
C GLU A 77 -21.39 -7.41 -30.83
N PRO A 78 -21.51 -6.38 -29.98
CA PRO A 78 -22.27 -5.21 -30.31
C PRO A 78 -21.55 -4.44 -31.42
N THR A 79 -22.24 -4.24 -32.55
CA THR A 79 -21.71 -3.44 -33.65
C THR A 79 -21.51 -2.00 -33.18
N THR A 80 -20.29 -1.49 -33.37
CA THR A 80 -19.91 -0.13 -32.99
C THR A 80 -19.72 0.78 -34.20
N GLY A 81 -19.79 0.25 -35.42
CA GLY A 81 -19.65 1.02 -36.65
C GLY A 81 -19.56 0.09 -37.86
N ALA A 82 -19.39 0.69 -39.03
CA ALA A 82 -19.18 -0.05 -40.28
C ALA A 82 -18.13 0.66 -41.15
N LEU A 83 -17.44 -0.15 -41.95
CA LEU A 83 -16.43 0.32 -42.90
C LEU A 83 -17.09 1.06 -44.07
N ILE A 84 -16.63 2.26 -44.41
CA ILE A 84 -17.29 3.14 -45.39
C ILE A 84 -16.46 3.48 -46.62
N ARG A 85 -15.17 3.15 -46.62
CA ARG A 85 -14.22 3.49 -47.68
C ARG A 85 -13.35 2.28 -47.96
N GLY A 86 -13.26 1.83 -49.21
CA GLY A 86 -12.47 0.65 -49.60
C GLY A 86 -11.70 0.89 -50.90
N SER A 87 -10.95 -0.12 -51.35
CA SER A 87 -10.23 -0.09 -52.63
C SER A 87 -11.13 0.29 -53.82
N PRO A 88 -10.69 1.16 -54.75
CA PRO A 88 -11.50 1.56 -55.89
C PRO A 88 -11.61 0.48 -56.99
N ASN A 89 -10.74 -0.53 -56.98
CA ASN A 89 -10.62 -1.49 -58.08
C ASN A 89 -10.37 -2.96 -57.67
N VAL A 90 -10.17 -3.23 -56.38
CA VAL A 90 -10.09 -4.60 -55.86
C VAL A 90 -11.34 -4.89 -55.05
N PHE A 91 -12.03 -5.97 -55.41
CA PHE A 91 -13.29 -6.35 -54.82
C PHE A 91 -13.21 -7.75 -54.23
N VAL A 92 -13.85 -7.95 -53.08
CA VAL A 92 -14.09 -9.26 -52.48
C VAL A 92 -15.60 -9.43 -52.37
N ASN A 93 -16.15 -10.48 -52.99
CA ASN A 93 -17.60 -10.71 -53.12
C ASN A 93 -18.37 -9.46 -53.61
N ALA A 94 -17.88 -8.84 -54.69
CA ALA A 94 -18.45 -7.63 -55.30
C ALA A 94 -18.51 -6.38 -54.39
N ARG A 95 -17.84 -6.40 -53.22
CA ARG A 95 -17.70 -5.26 -52.32
C ARG A 95 -16.22 -4.85 -52.29
N ASN A 96 -15.95 -3.55 -52.18
CA ASN A 96 -14.58 -3.04 -52.20
C ASN A 96 -13.76 -3.69 -51.09
N ALA A 97 -12.56 -4.16 -51.41
CA ALA A 97 -11.68 -4.77 -50.44
C ALA A 97 -11.02 -3.71 -49.55
N MET A 98 -10.74 -4.06 -48.30
CA MET A 98 -10.31 -3.10 -47.28
C MET A 98 -8.79 -3.10 -47.08
N ARG A 99 -8.21 -1.92 -46.88
CA ARG A 99 -6.76 -1.68 -46.78
C ARG A 99 -6.40 -0.99 -45.46
N ALA A 100 -5.43 -1.55 -44.75
CA ALA A 100 -4.88 -0.93 -43.56
C ALA A 100 -4.09 0.36 -43.90
N GLY A 101 -4.23 1.37 -43.06
CA GLY A 101 -3.56 2.66 -43.16
C GLY A 101 -4.19 3.62 -44.19
N GLU A 102 -5.30 3.25 -44.81
CA GLU A 102 -5.96 4.07 -45.84
C GLU A 102 -7.48 4.07 -45.71
N ASP A 103 -8.07 2.89 -45.51
CA ASP A 103 -9.51 2.72 -45.44
C ASP A 103 -10.03 2.85 -43.99
N ALA A 104 -11.31 3.17 -43.81
CA ALA A 104 -11.84 3.62 -42.52
C ALA A 104 -13.34 3.27 -42.30
N ALA A 105 -13.74 3.27 -41.02
CA ALA A 105 -15.12 3.40 -40.58
C ALA A 105 -15.49 4.89 -40.39
N SER A 106 -16.77 5.25 -40.51
CA SER A 106 -17.21 6.67 -40.39
C SER A 106 -17.26 7.18 -38.97
N SER A 107 -17.47 6.29 -38.02
CA SER A 107 -17.60 6.58 -36.59
C SER A 107 -17.40 5.28 -35.79
N CYS A 108 -17.27 5.44 -34.47
CA CYS A 108 -17.30 4.32 -33.55
C CYS A 108 -18.10 4.64 -32.28
N SER A 109 -19.11 3.83 -31.98
CA SER A 109 -19.94 3.87 -30.77
C SER A 109 -19.51 2.85 -29.72
N GLY A 110 -18.20 2.80 -29.45
CA GLY A 110 -17.65 2.01 -28.34
C GLY A 110 -18.28 2.38 -26.99
N LEU A 111 -18.37 1.41 -26.09
CA LEU A 111 -18.78 1.66 -24.69
C LEU A 111 -17.84 2.67 -24.01
N PRO A 112 -18.30 3.44 -23.00
CA PRO A 112 -17.50 4.46 -22.33
C PRO A 112 -16.14 3.99 -21.78
N CYS A 113 -16.02 2.71 -21.44
CA CYS A 113 -14.76 2.13 -20.97
C CYS A 113 -13.70 2.02 -22.08
N ASN A 114 -14.11 1.90 -23.34
CA ASN A 114 -13.20 1.91 -24.49
C ASN A 114 -12.85 3.36 -24.84
N HIS A 115 -13.85 4.14 -25.25
CA HIS A 115 -13.73 5.56 -25.54
C HIS A 115 -15.13 6.17 -25.57
N PRO A 116 -15.29 7.50 -25.36
CA PRO A 116 -16.57 8.18 -25.61
C PRO A 116 -16.98 8.05 -27.08
N TYR A 117 -18.23 8.37 -27.41
CA TYR A 117 -18.69 8.32 -28.80
C TYR A 117 -17.73 9.07 -29.73
N TRP A 118 -17.32 8.41 -30.82
CA TRP A 118 -16.27 8.86 -31.72
C TRP A 118 -16.90 9.23 -33.08
N PRO A 119 -17.35 10.50 -33.28
CA PRO A 119 -18.17 10.90 -34.42
C PRO A 119 -17.36 11.24 -35.69
N PHE A 120 -16.23 10.58 -35.92
CA PHE A 120 -15.35 10.85 -37.04
C PHE A 120 -14.62 9.59 -37.53
N GLU A 121 -13.99 9.70 -38.70
CA GLU A 121 -13.38 8.55 -39.37
C GLU A 121 -12.34 7.84 -38.48
N VAL A 122 -12.46 6.52 -38.41
CA VAL A 122 -11.56 5.63 -37.68
C VAL A 122 -10.85 4.74 -38.69
N VAL A 123 -9.54 4.92 -38.82
CA VAL A 123 -8.72 4.24 -39.82
C VAL A 123 -8.46 2.80 -39.42
N ILE A 124 -8.45 1.89 -40.39
CA ILE A 124 -7.96 0.51 -40.17
C ILE A 124 -6.47 0.58 -39.91
N ALA A 125 -6.02 0.13 -38.75
CA ALA A 125 -4.62 0.23 -38.33
C ALA A 125 -3.80 -1.01 -38.63
N GLU A 126 -4.45 -2.16 -38.82
CA GLU A 126 -3.78 -3.45 -38.99
C GLU A 126 -4.23 -4.18 -40.26
N GLY A 127 -3.31 -4.94 -40.86
CA GLY A 127 -3.55 -5.70 -42.09
C GLY A 127 -2.58 -6.86 -42.25
N SER A 128 -2.49 -7.44 -43.45
CA SER A 128 -1.60 -8.58 -43.72
C SER A 128 -0.21 -8.11 -44.10
N ALA A 129 0.80 -8.66 -43.44
CA ALA A 129 2.21 -8.42 -43.77
C ALA A 129 2.65 -9.04 -45.11
N THR A 130 1.80 -9.87 -45.74
CA THR A 130 2.16 -10.63 -46.95
C THR A 130 1.18 -10.45 -48.10
N VAL A 131 0.00 -9.90 -47.84
CA VAL A 131 -1.03 -9.67 -48.85
C VAL A 131 -1.32 -8.18 -48.92
N TYR A 132 -1.10 -7.60 -50.09
CA TYR A 132 -1.25 -6.17 -50.32
C TYR A 132 -2.35 -5.90 -51.36
N ILE A 133 -3.16 -4.87 -51.11
CA ILE A 133 -4.19 -4.37 -52.00
C ILE A 133 -3.86 -2.91 -52.29
N ASN A 134 -3.62 -2.59 -53.57
CA ASN A 134 -3.12 -1.27 -54.01
C ASN A 134 -1.86 -0.81 -53.24
N GLY A 135 -0.95 -1.74 -52.92
CA GLY A 135 0.29 -1.45 -52.20
C GLY A 135 0.12 -1.22 -50.68
N LYS A 136 -1.07 -1.46 -50.13
CA LYS A 136 -1.34 -1.38 -48.68
C LYS A 136 -1.67 -2.75 -48.10
N PRO A 137 -1.32 -3.05 -46.83
CA PRO A 137 -1.68 -4.31 -46.19
C PRO A 137 -3.17 -4.59 -46.25
N ALA A 138 -3.56 -5.79 -46.67
CA ALA A 138 -4.95 -6.16 -46.81
C ALA A 138 -5.59 -6.41 -45.43
N ALA A 139 -6.69 -5.72 -45.14
CA ALA A 139 -7.42 -5.88 -43.89
C ALA A 139 -8.31 -7.13 -43.93
N ARG A 140 -8.46 -7.75 -42.77
CA ARG A 140 -9.22 -9.01 -42.58
C ARG A 140 -9.96 -8.98 -41.25
N LEU A 141 -10.77 -10.00 -40.99
CA LEU A 141 -11.40 -10.24 -39.70
C LEU A 141 -10.39 -9.99 -38.56
N THR A 142 -10.85 -9.47 -37.43
CA THR A 142 -10.03 -9.13 -36.25
C THR A 142 -8.95 -8.06 -36.43
N SER A 143 -8.73 -7.52 -37.65
CA SER A 143 -7.80 -6.41 -37.86
C SER A 143 -8.25 -5.19 -37.05
N LYS A 144 -7.36 -4.60 -36.26
CA LYS A 144 -7.71 -3.47 -35.41
C LYS A 144 -7.84 -2.15 -36.17
N MET A 145 -8.76 -1.34 -35.69
CA MET A 145 -8.99 0.05 -36.03
C MET A 145 -8.14 0.94 -35.11
N SER A 146 -7.94 2.21 -35.46
CA SER A 146 -7.16 3.15 -34.65
C SER A 146 -7.75 3.41 -33.27
N CYS A 147 -9.07 3.23 -33.10
CA CYS A 147 -9.75 3.36 -31.82
C CYS A 147 -9.66 2.12 -30.91
N GLY A 148 -9.11 1.00 -31.39
CA GLY A 148 -9.05 -0.27 -30.66
C GLY A 148 -10.15 -1.27 -31.02
N ALA A 149 -11.22 -0.84 -31.71
CA ALA A 149 -12.21 -1.75 -32.31
C ALA A 149 -11.54 -2.71 -33.29
N HIS A 150 -12.17 -3.84 -33.60
CA HIS A 150 -11.70 -4.75 -34.63
C HIS A 150 -12.80 -5.03 -35.67
N ILE A 151 -12.38 -5.47 -36.86
CA ILE A 151 -13.32 -5.87 -37.92
C ILE A 151 -14.04 -7.16 -37.49
N LYS A 152 -15.36 -7.05 -37.32
CA LYS A 152 -16.25 -8.07 -36.76
C LYS A 152 -16.81 -9.01 -37.82
N THR A 153 -17.08 -8.52 -39.03
CA THR A 153 -17.61 -9.34 -40.13
C THR A 153 -16.68 -9.31 -41.33
N GLY A 154 -16.77 -10.33 -42.19
CA GLY A 154 -15.88 -10.52 -43.32
C GLY A 154 -16.49 -11.40 -44.40
N SER A 155 -15.71 -11.70 -45.43
CA SER A 155 -16.06 -12.63 -46.49
C SER A 155 -16.31 -14.06 -45.99
N GLU A 156 -17.32 -14.72 -46.54
CA GLU A 156 -17.66 -16.11 -46.19
C GLU A 156 -16.73 -17.14 -46.87
N ASN A 157 -16.04 -16.75 -47.94
CA ASN A 157 -15.30 -17.68 -48.79
C ASN A 157 -13.94 -17.16 -49.28
N THR A 158 -13.57 -15.92 -48.96
CA THR A 158 -12.28 -15.35 -49.31
C THR A 158 -11.50 -15.07 -48.04
N PHE A 159 -10.31 -15.67 -47.92
CA PHE A 159 -9.49 -15.59 -46.72
C PHE A 159 -8.12 -15.00 -47.05
N ILE A 160 -7.64 -14.10 -46.19
CA ILE A 160 -6.34 -13.45 -46.27
C ILE A 160 -5.46 -14.02 -45.16
N GLY A 161 -4.32 -14.58 -45.56
CA GLY A 161 -3.31 -15.11 -44.64
C GLY A 161 -2.22 -14.11 -44.27
N GLY A 162 -1.22 -14.62 -43.57
CA GLY A 162 0.00 -13.87 -43.21
C GLY A 162 -0.04 -13.27 -41.79
N PRO A 163 1.13 -12.85 -41.28
CA PRO A 163 1.23 -12.09 -40.05
C PRO A 163 0.41 -10.80 -40.06
N THR A 164 0.05 -10.31 -38.87
CA THR A 164 -0.53 -8.98 -38.72
C THR A 164 0.58 -7.93 -38.80
N GLU A 165 0.43 -6.98 -39.71
CA GLU A 165 1.25 -5.78 -39.79
C GLU A 165 0.45 -4.59 -39.25
N ARG A 166 1.03 -3.83 -38.32
CA ARG A 166 0.42 -2.61 -37.78
C ARG A 166 1.04 -1.40 -38.49
N VAL A 167 0.21 -0.65 -39.22
CA VAL A 167 0.60 0.51 -40.03
C VAL A 167 0.07 1.84 -39.50
N ALA A 168 -0.77 1.82 -38.46
CA ALA A 168 -1.20 3.01 -37.73
C ALA A 168 -1.25 2.74 -36.23
N PHE A 169 -1.39 3.81 -35.44
CA PHE A 169 -1.60 3.71 -33.99
C PHE A 169 -2.91 2.98 -33.68
N VAL A 170 -2.90 2.16 -32.63
CA VAL A 170 -4.08 1.48 -32.09
C VAL A 170 -4.23 1.87 -30.62
N LEU A 171 -5.36 2.48 -30.26
CA LEU A 171 -5.75 2.71 -28.87
C LEU A 171 -6.19 1.38 -28.23
N ASP A 172 -5.24 0.50 -27.96
CA ASP A 172 -5.49 -0.88 -27.54
C ASP A 172 -5.74 -1.00 -26.01
N ILE A 173 -6.75 -0.28 -25.51
CA ILE A 173 -7.03 -0.23 -24.06
C ILE A 173 -7.31 -1.62 -23.51
N GLU A 174 -8.02 -2.47 -24.26
CA GLU A 174 -8.25 -3.87 -23.88
C GLU A 174 -6.92 -4.62 -23.68
N GLY A 175 -6.01 -4.57 -24.66
CA GLY A 175 -4.69 -5.19 -24.55
C GLY A 175 -3.82 -4.62 -23.43
N TRP A 176 -3.89 -3.30 -23.20
CA TRP A 176 -3.16 -2.63 -22.12
C TRP A 176 -3.67 -3.04 -20.74
N VAL A 177 -4.99 -3.11 -20.55
CA VAL A 177 -5.59 -3.54 -19.29
C VAL A 177 -5.31 -5.02 -19.04
N HIS A 178 -5.40 -5.87 -20.07
CA HIS A 178 -5.05 -7.28 -19.95
C HIS A 178 -3.60 -7.45 -19.48
N SER A 179 -2.66 -6.83 -20.18
CA SER A 179 -1.23 -6.89 -19.84
C SER A 179 -0.95 -6.31 -18.45
N GLY A 180 -1.62 -5.20 -18.10
CA GLY A 180 -1.52 -4.58 -16.78
C GLY A 180 -1.99 -5.50 -15.67
N LEU A 181 -3.12 -6.20 -15.86
CA LEU A 181 -3.65 -7.16 -14.89
C LEU A 181 -2.76 -8.40 -14.77
N GLU A 182 -2.16 -8.90 -15.85
CA GLU A 182 -1.16 -9.97 -15.79
C GLU A 182 0.06 -9.56 -14.95
N ILE A 183 0.60 -8.36 -15.21
CA ILE A 183 1.74 -7.82 -14.46
C ILE A 183 1.37 -7.66 -12.98
N LEU A 184 0.19 -7.14 -12.66
CA LEU A 184 -0.30 -7.02 -11.30
C LEU A 184 -0.46 -8.38 -10.62
N GLY A 185 -0.97 -9.38 -11.34
CA GLY A 185 -1.07 -10.76 -10.85
C GLY A 185 0.31 -11.33 -10.52
N LEU A 186 1.28 -11.20 -11.43
CA LEU A 186 2.66 -11.65 -11.20
C LEU A 186 3.34 -10.89 -10.05
N ALA A 187 3.12 -9.57 -9.94
CA ALA A 187 3.61 -8.78 -8.84
C ALA A 187 3.02 -9.23 -7.49
N ALA A 188 1.71 -9.51 -7.45
CA ALA A 188 1.04 -10.03 -6.26
C ALA A 188 1.62 -11.39 -5.85
N LEU A 189 1.88 -12.29 -6.80
CA LEU A 189 2.61 -13.56 -6.54
C LEU A 189 3.99 -13.31 -5.95
N GLY A 190 4.76 -12.41 -6.55
CA GLY A 190 6.09 -12.05 -6.08
C GLY A 190 6.08 -11.53 -4.63
N VAL A 191 5.16 -10.60 -4.32
CA VAL A 191 4.97 -10.10 -2.95
C VAL A 191 4.58 -11.25 -2.02
N GLY A 192 3.65 -12.11 -2.42
CA GLY A 192 3.25 -13.29 -1.64
C GLY A 192 4.43 -14.20 -1.28
N LEU A 193 5.30 -14.49 -2.25
CA LEU A 193 6.50 -15.31 -2.05
C LEU A 193 7.53 -14.63 -1.13
N VAL A 194 7.75 -13.33 -1.26
CA VAL A 194 8.64 -12.57 -0.37
C VAL A 194 8.11 -12.59 1.06
N MET A 195 6.80 -12.36 1.24
CA MET A 195 6.15 -12.45 2.55
C MET A 195 6.24 -13.88 3.13
N ALA A 196 6.08 -14.91 2.30
CA ALA A 196 6.25 -16.31 2.70
C ALA A 196 7.67 -16.59 3.20
N ALA A 197 8.69 -16.11 2.46
CA ALA A 197 10.09 -16.27 2.81
C ALA A 197 10.43 -15.57 4.14
N MET A 198 9.90 -14.37 4.35
CA MET A 198 10.07 -13.65 5.62
C MET A 198 9.38 -14.37 6.80
N ALA A 199 8.27 -15.07 6.55
CA ALA A 199 7.58 -15.88 7.57
C ALA A 199 8.31 -17.20 7.89
N GLY A 200 9.11 -17.74 6.97
CA GLY A 200 10.02 -18.87 7.19
C GLY A 200 9.96 -19.92 6.09
N LEU A 201 10.97 -20.81 6.06
CA LEU A 201 11.16 -21.81 4.99
C LEU A 201 9.96 -22.75 4.82
N ALA A 202 9.32 -23.17 5.93
CA ALA A 202 8.14 -24.03 5.88
C ALA A 202 6.94 -23.35 5.21
N VAL A 203 6.74 -22.05 5.45
CA VAL A 203 5.65 -21.27 4.84
C VAL A 203 5.94 -21.02 3.36
N LEU A 204 7.19 -20.73 3.01
CA LEU A 204 7.61 -20.60 1.62
C LEU A 204 7.41 -21.90 0.84
N ALA A 205 7.86 -23.04 1.39
CA ALA A 205 7.68 -24.35 0.75
C ALA A 205 6.21 -24.69 0.55
N ALA A 206 5.36 -24.46 1.56
CA ALA A 206 3.91 -24.66 1.44
C ALA A 206 3.30 -23.75 0.36
N THR A 207 3.74 -22.50 0.28
CA THR A 207 3.26 -21.54 -0.74
C THR A 207 3.63 -21.98 -2.14
N VAL A 208 4.87 -22.45 -2.35
CA VAL A 208 5.33 -22.96 -3.65
C VAL A 208 4.57 -24.21 -4.06
N VAL A 209 4.36 -25.16 -3.14
CA VAL A 209 3.60 -26.39 -3.42
C VAL A 209 2.15 -26.07 -3.79
N VAL A 210 1.48 -25.22 -3.01
CA VAL A 210 0.09 -24.82 -3.28
C VAL A 210 -0.01 -24.04 -4.59
N GLY A 211 0.89 -23.08 -4.82
CA GLY A 211 0.94 -22.32 -6.07
C GLY A 211 1.17 -23.21 -7.29
N GLY A 212 2.10 -24.16 -7.18
CA GLY A 212 2.37 -25.16 -8.22
C GLY A 212 1.17 -26.08 -8.48
N ALA A 213 0.46 -26.50 -7.43
CA ALA A 213 -0.76 -27.30 -7.55
C ALA A 213 -1.90 -26.52 -8.24
N ILE A 214 -2.08 -25.24 -7.91
CA ILE A 214 -3.05 -24.36 -8.58
C ILE A 214 -2.67 -24.22 -10.06
N TYR A 215 -1.42 -23.88 -10.37
CA TYR A 215 -0.96 -23.74 -11.75
C TYR A 215 -1.16 -25.02 -12.56
N GLY A 216 -0.73 -26.17 -12.03
CA GLY A 216 -0.90 -27.46 -12.68
C GLY A 216 -2.37 -27.85 -12.86
N GLY A 217 -3.22 -27.58 -11.87
CA GLY A 217 -4.66 -27.82 -11.96
C GLY A 217 -5.33 -26.96 -13.03
N MET A 218 -4.94 -25.68 -13.15
CA MET A 218 -5.46 -24.77 -14.18
C MET A 218 -5.02 -25.20 -15.58
N GLU A 219 -3.79 -25.66 -15.77
CA GLU A 219 -3.34 -26.16 -17.06
C GLU A 219 -4.06 -27.47 -17.45
N LEU A 220 -4.28 -28.38 -16.49
CA LEU A 220 -5.10 -29.58 -16.72
C LEU A 220 -6.54 -29.25 -17.12
N LEU A 221 -7.16 -28.26 -16.46
CA LEU A 221 -8.48 -27.75 -16.87
C LEU A 221 -8.45 -27.15 -18.27
N GLY A 222 -7.37 -26.45 -18.63
CA GLY A 222 -7.18 -25.91 -19.96
C GLY A 222 -7.11 -27.00 -21.03
N GLN A 223 -6.27 -28.02 -20.80
CA GLN A 223 -6.16 -29.17 -21.70
C GLN A 223 -7.45 -29.99 -21.81
N LEU A 224 -8.23 -30.08 -20.72
CA LEU A 224 -9.57 -30.67 -20.78
C LEU A 224 -10.50 -29.81 -21.64
N GLY A 225 -10.46 -28.49 -21.46
CA GLY A 225 -11.22 -27.55 -22.27
C GLY A 225 -10.88 -27.63 -23.75
N ASP A 226 -9.59 -27.66 -24.10
CA ASP A 226 -9.12 -27.79 -25.49
C ASP A 226 -9.68 -29.06 -26.17
N ARG A 227 -9.90 -30.14 -25.41
CA ARG A 227 -10.53 -31.38 -25.91
C ARG A 227 -12.04 -31.27 -26.12
N LEU A 228 -12.72 -30.40 -25.38
CA LEU A 228 -14.17 -30.18 -25.52
C LEU A 228 -14.50 -29.25 -26.70
N GLY A 229 -13.57 -28.36 -27.06
CA GLY A 229 -13.66 -27.52 -28.25
C GLY A 229 -13.22 -26.08 -27.99
N PRO A 230 -13.30 -25.23 -29.02
CA PRO A 230 -12.94 -23.81 -28.92
C PRO A 230 -13.67 -23.10 -27.77
N GLY A 231 -12.93 -22.29 -27.00
CA GLY A 231 -13.48 -21.50 -25.90
C GLY A 231 -13.64 -22.23 -24.56
N TYR A 232 -13.66 -23.57 -24.53
CA TYR A 232 -13.82 -24.31 -23.28
C TYR A 232 -12.60 -24.19 -22.34
N ARG A 233 -11.38 -24.02 -22.86
CA ARG A 233 -10.20 -23.71 -22.02
C ARG A 233 -10.43 -22.42 -21.23
N ASP A 234 -10.76 -21.34 -21.94
CA ASP A 234 -10.99 -20.02 -21.34
C ASP A 234 -12.16 -20.08 -20.33
N LEU A 235 -13.26 -20.77 -20.68
CA LEU A 235 -14.40 -20.90 -19.79
C LEU A 235 -14.05 -21.66 -18.50
N LEU A 236 -13.45 -22.85 -18.61
CA LEU A 236 -13.15 -23.68 -17.44
C LEU A 236 -12.11 -23.03 -16.53
N GLN A 237 -11.05 -22.47 -17.11
CA GLN A 237 -10.03 -21.73 -16.37
C GLN A 237 -10.63 -20.48 -15.73
N GLY A 238 -11.47 -19.72 -16.45
CA GLY A 238 -12.13 -18.53 -15.92
C GLY A 238 -13.05 -18.84 -14.73
N VAL A 239 -13.86 -19.91 -14.81
CA VAL A 239 -14.73 -20.31 -13.70
C VAL A 239 -13.92 -20.77 -12.49
N ALA A 240 -12.88 -21.58 -12.71
CA ALA A 240 -12.00 -22.05 -11.64
C ALA A 240 -11.23 -20.90 -10.98
N GLY A 241 -10.71 -19.96 -11.77
CA GLY A 241 -10.04 -18.75 -11.27
C GLY A 241 -10.98 -17.89 -10.41
N LEU A 242 -12.23 -17.72 -10.84
CA LEU A 242 -13.23 -16.97 -10.07
C LEU A 242 -13.59 -17.69 -8.75
N ALA A 243 -13.72 -19.01 -8.78
CA ALA A 243 -13.97 -19.82 -7.58
C ALA A 243 -12.79 -19.73 -6.59
N LEU A 244 -11.55 -19.85 -7.08
CA LEU A 244 -10.34 -19.71 -6.25
C LEU A 244 -10.25 -18.32 -5.62
N LEU A 245 -10.59 -17.26 -6.37
CA LEU A 245 -10.65 -15.90 -5.87
C LEU A 245 -11.69 -15.78 -4.74
N GLY A 246 -12.92 -16.27 -4.97
CA GLY A 246 -14.01 -16.22 -3.98
C GLY A 246 -13.78 -17.07 -2.73
N MET A 247 -13.01 -18.16 -2.84
CA MET A 247 -12.61 -18.99 -1.68
C MET A 247 -11.51 -18.34 -0.84
N GLY A 248 -10.84 -17.29 -1.33
CA GLY A 248 -9.69 -16.71 -0.67
C GLY A 248 -9.93 -16.22 0.77
N PRO A 249 -11.01 -15.47 1.05
CA PRO A 249 -11.34 -15.07 2.42
C PRO A 249 -11.59 -16.26 3.37
N LYS A 250 -12.22 -17.34 2.88
CA LYS A 250 -12.48 -18.55 3.69
C LYS A 250 -11.21 -19.34 3.96
N LEU A 251 -10.29 -19.40 3.00
CA LEU A 251 -8.98 -20.01 3.18
C LEU A 251 -8.10 -19.17 4.12
N ALA A 252 -8.20 -17.84 4.08
CA ALA A 252 -7.51 -16.93 5.00
C ALA A 252 -8.07 -16.96 6.44
N GLY A 253 -9.36 -17.23 6.60
CA GLY A 253 -10.03 -17.34 7.89
C GLY A 253 -9.85 -18.69 8.61
N ARG A 254 -9.24 -19.70 7.96
CA ARG A 254 -8.90 -20.97 8.62
C ARG A 254 -7.73 -20.71 9.57
N LYS A 255 -7.99 -20.85 10.88
CA LYS A 255 -6.94 -20.78 11.91
C LYS A 255 -5.81 -21.75 11.55
N PRO A 256 -4.52 -21.34 11.65
CA PRO A 256 -3.42 -22.27 11.59
C PRO A 256 -3.61 -23.39 12.60
N THR A 257 -3.15 -24.60 12.28
CA THR A 257 -3.14 -25.72 13.23
C THR A 257 -2.41 -25.30 14.51
N ALA A 258 -2.98 -25.69 15.67
CA ALA A 258 -2.58 -25.21 17.01
C ALA A 258 -1.08 -25.36 17.36
N ALA A 259 -0.35 -26.21 16.64
CA ALA A 259 1.09 -26.41 16.80
C ALA A 259 1.94 -25.22 16.29
N VAL A 260 1.52 -24.51 15.24
CA VAL A 260 2.31 -23.40 14.65
C VAL A 260 2.19 -22.12 15.49
N THR A 261 1.05 -21.94 16.16
CA THR A 261 0.80 -20.77 17.01
C THR A 261 1.62 -20.78 18.30
N SER A 262 1.94 -21.96 18.86
CA SER A 262 2.70 -22.02 20.11
C SER A 262 4.15 -21.60 19.90
N GLU A 263 4.80 -22.05 18.83
CA GLU A 263 6.21 -21.76 18.56
C GLU A 263 6.42 -20.29 18.14
N ALA A 264 5.55 -19.74 17.28
CA ALA A 264 5.62 -18.33 16.89
C ALA A 264 5.31 -17.38 18.06
N ALA A 265 4.34 -17.72 18.91
CA ALA A 265 4.04 -16.94 20.11
C ALA A 265 5.18 -17.01 21.14
N GLN A 266 5.76 -18.19 21.34
CA GLN A 266 6.94 -18.37 22.20
C GLN A 266 8.15 -17.60 21.66
N ARG A 267 8.39 -17.63 20.35
CA ARG A 267 9.47 -16.86 19.72
C ARG A 267 9.25 -15.36 19.84
N ARG A 268 8.02 -14.86 19.65
CA ARG A 268 7.68 -13.44 19.86
C ARG A 268 7.88 -13.03 21.32
N ALA A 269 7.43 -13.84 22.27
CA ALA A 269 7.64 -13.60 23.69
C ALA A 269 9.14 -13.59 24.06
N TYR A 270 9.92 -14.53 23.51
CA TYR A 270 11.38 -14.57 23.67
C TYR A 270 12.05 -13.31 23.11
N LEU A 271 11.71 -12.90 21.88
CA LEU A 271 12.28 -11.72 21.24
C LEU A 271 11.89 -10.44 21.99
N ASN A 272 10.63 -10.34 22.44
CA ASN A 272 10.18 -9.21 23.23
C ASN A 272 10.99 -9.10 24.53
N LYS A 273 11.15 -10.21 25.25
CA LYS A 273 11.98 -10.27 26.46
C LYS A 273 13.45 -9.95 26.17
N LYS A 274 14.03 -10.50 25.10
CA LYS A 274 15.44 -10.32 24.72
C LYS A 274 15.78 -8.87 24.37
N PHE A 275 14.87 -8.18 23.70
CA PHE A 275 15.06 -6.81 23.23
C PHE A 275 14.36 -5.76 24.10
N GLY A 276 13.87 -6.13 25.28
CA GLY A 276 13.24 -5.21 26.24
C GLY A 276 11.96 -4.55 25.71
N ARG A 277 11.21 -5.24 24.86
CA ARG A 277 9.95 -4.75 24.25
C ARG A 277 8.75 -5.21 25.08
N SER A 278 7.77 -4.34 25.24
CA SER A 278 6.55 -4.63 26.01
C SER A 278 5.67 -5.68 25.34
N GLY A 279 5.73 -5.76 24.01
CA GLY A 279 4.88 -6.62 23.18
C GLY A 279 3.65 -5.91 22.62
N ASP A 280 3.30 -4.75 23.18
CA ASP A 280 2.41 -3.76 22.59
C ASP A 280 3.21 -2.89 21.60
N LEU A 281 2.83 -2.97 20.33
CA LEU A 281 3.56 -2.30 19.25
C LEU A 281 3.44 -0.77 19.35
N ASP A 282 2.26 -0.26 19.68
CA ASP A 282 1.99 1.17 19.71
C ASP A 282 2.70 1.81 20.90
N HIS A 283 2.68 1.12 22.04
CA HIS A 283 3.45 1.51 23.21
C HIS A 283 4.97 1.58 22.92
N ASP A 284 5.54 0.52 22.32
CA ASP A 284 6.98 0.47 21.99
C ASP A 284 7.39 1.55 20.97
N ILE A 285 6.53 1.89 20.00
CA ILE A 285 6.78 2.95 19.01
C ILE A 285 6.75 4.31 19.68
N ASN A 286 5.72 4.59 20.48
CA ASN A 286 5.58 5.86 21.18
C ASN A 286 6.72 6.10 22.19
N TYR A 287 7.10 5.07 22.95
CA TYR A 287 8.22 5.14 23.89
C TYR A 287 9.53 5.53 23.18
N ARG A 288 9.84 4.89 22.04
CA ARG A 288 11.04 5.19 21.25
C ARG A 288 10.98 6.59 20.64
N GLY A 289 9.83 6.99 20.10
CA GLY A 289 9.62 8.33 19.56
C GLY A 289 9.82 9.42 20.63
N ASN A 290 9.27 9.24 21.82
CA ASN A 290 9.45 10.17 22.95
C ASN A 290 10.92 10.29 23.36
N ARG A 291 11.65 9.17 23.41
CA ARG A 291 13.08 9.14 23.74
C ARG A 291 13.92 9.85 22.68
N GLU A 292 13.58 9.70 21.41
CA GLU A 292 14.22 10.39 20.29
C GLU A 292 13.98 11.91 20.33
N VAL A 293 12.74 12.35 20.58
CA VAL A 293 12.40 13.78 20.74
C VAL A 293 13.24 14.42 21.85
N ALA A 294 13.34 13.77 23.01
CA ALA A 294 14.17 14.27 24.11
C ALA A 294 15.65 14.33 23.74
N SER A 295 16.20 13.26 23.15
CA SER A 295 17.61 13.20 22.75
C SER A 295 17.96 14.30 21.73
N ASN A 296 17.11 14.51 20.73
CA ASN A 296 17.27 15.55 19.72
C ASN A 296 17.19 16.96 20.33
N PHE A 297 16.30 17.17 21.29
CA PHE A 297 16.22 18.44 22.02
C PHE A 297 17.50 18.71 22.83
N PHE A 298 17.98 17.74 23.63
CA PHE A 298 19.22 17.94 24.40
C PHE A 298 20.42 18.19 23.48
N LYS A 299 20.51 17.47 22.36
CA LYS A 299 21.54 17.68 21.35
C LYS A 299 21.46 19.09 20.73
N SER A 300 20.26 19.58 20.42
CA SER A 300 20.08 20.94 19.85
C SER A 300 20.43 22.05 20.85
N LYS A 301 20.36 21.77 22.16
CA LYS A 301 20.78 22.68 23.23
C LYS A 301 22.25 22.51 23.65
N GLY A 302 23.03 21.70 22.93
CA GLY A 302 24.48 21.56 23.11
C GLY A 302 24.93 20.56 24.18
N TYR A 303 24.04 19.69 24.67
CA TYR A 303 24.41 18.66 25.64
C TYR A 303 25.17 17.50 24.98
N SER A 304 26.18 16.98 25.69
CA SER A 304 26.85 15.75 25.29
C SER A 304 25.90 14.54 25.41
N LYS A 305 26.24 13.43 24.75
CA LYS A 305 25.40 12.23 24.82
C LYS A 305 25.28 11.69 26.25
N SER A 306 26.36 11.69 27.03
CA SER A 306 26.36 11.22 28.42
C SER A 306 25.52 12.12 29.33
N ASP A 307 25.60 13.44 29.14
CA ASP A 307 24.80 14.37 29.94
C ASP A 307 23.32 14.24 29.60
N ALA A 308 23.00 14.15 28.30
CA ALA A 308 21.64 13.93 27.83
C ALA A 308 21.05 12.65 28.41
N GLU A 309 21.80 11.54 28.43
CA GLU A 309 21.35 10.29 29.06
C GLU A 309 21.05 10.47 30.56
N SER A 310 21.88 11.22 31.29
CA SER A 310 21.62 11.54 32.70
C SER A 310 20.34 12.34 32.89
N TYR A 311 20.08 13.34 32.05
CA TYR A 311 18.82 14.11 32.12
C TYR A 311 17.62 13.26 31.72
N MET A 312 17.77 12.43 30.68
CA MET A 312 16.73 11.54 30.15
C MET A 312 16.24 10.50 31.17
N ASN A 313 17.07 10.12 32.16
CA ASN A 313 16.65 9.25 33.26
C ASN A 313 15.53 9.85 34.13
N GLY A 314 15.40 11.17 34.16
CA GLY A 314 14.33 11.86 34.88
C GLY A 314 13.01 11.98 34.10
N LEU A 315 12.91 11.44 32.88
CA LEU A 315 11.74 11.56 32.02
C LEU A 315 11.05 10.21 31.88
N ASP A 316 9.73 10.20 32.07
CA ASP A 316 8.91 9.01 31.81
C ASP A 316 8.47 8.99 30.34
N PHE A 317 9.16 8.18 29.54
CA PHE A 317 8.87 8.03 28.11
C PHE A 317 7.60 7.21 27.80
N ASN A 318 6.96 6.62 28.82
CA ASN A 318 5.62 6.03 28.66
C ASN A 318 4.54 7.10 28.45
N HIS A 319 4.84 8.35 28.81
CA HIS A 319 4.00 9.51 28.58
C HIS A 319 4.57 10.39 27.44
N PRO A 320 3.72 11.16 26.74
CA PRO A 320 4.18 11.98 25.62
C PRO A 320 5.25 12.99 26.02
N VAL A 321 6.34 13.04 25.25
CA VAL A 321 7.39 14.06 25.37
C VAL A 321 7.34 14.95 24.14
N ARG A 322 7.25 16.27 24.34
CA ARG A 322 7.04 17.24 23.26
C ARG A 322 7.90 18.47 23.43
N VAL A 323 8.34 19.01 22.31
CA VAL A 323 8.97 20.32 22.25
C VAL A 323 7.87 21.37 22.07
N GLU A 324 7.82 22.36 22.95
CA GLU A 324 6.85 23.44 22.91
C GLU A 324 7.57 24.80 22.92
N THR A 325 6.98 25.81 22.28
CA THR A 325 7.46 27.21 22.38
C THR A 325 6.53 27.98 23.29
N LEU A 326 7.05 28.41 24.44
CA LEU A 326 6.31 29.28 25.35
C LEU A 326 6.38 30.72 24.86
N ALA A 327 5.23 31.39 24.83
CA ALA A 327 5.16 32.84 24.65
C ALA A 327 5.74 33.57 25.88
N PRO A 328 6.09 34.86 25.75
CA PRO A 328 6.39 35.71 26.90
C PRO A 328 5.21 35.77 27.88
N ASN A 329 5.49 36.15 29.11
CA ASN A 329 4.55 36.32 30.21
C ASN A 329 3.86 35.05 30.74
N LYS A 330 4.44 33.86 30.53
CA LYS A 330 3.95 32.61 31.13
C LYS A 330 4.55 32.40 32.52
N ALA A 331 3.68 32.23 33.51
CA ALA A 331 4.06 31.94 34.89
C ALA A 331 4.45 30.47 35.02
N LEU A 332 5.58 30.23 35.68
CA LEU A 332 6.14 28.92 35.98
C LEU A 332 6.70 28.94 37.40
N TRP A 333 6.94 27.77 37.98
CA TRP A 333 7.54 27.64 39.29
C TRP A 333 8.72 26.69 39.26
N GLN A 334 9.66 26.86 40.18
CA GLN A 334 10.84 26.00 40.27
C GLN A 334 11.23 25.79 41.73
N TYR A 335 11.43 24.54 42.12
CA TYR A 335 12.03 24.19 43.40
C TYR A 335 13.55 24.32 43.35
N GLN A 336 14.12 24.97 44.36
CA GLN A 336 15.56 25.17 44.50
C GLN A 336 16.00 24.85 45.92
N SER A 337 17.23 24.38 46.10
CA SER A 337 17.83 24.37 47.44
C SER A 337 17.98 25.82 47.92
N PRO A 338 17.80 26.11 49.23
CA PRO A 338 17.96 27.47 49.74
C PRO A 338 19.31 28.08 49.37
N GLY A 339 19.28 29.31 48.83
CA GLY A 339 20.46 30.03 48.36
C GLY A 339 21.10 29.50 47.06
N ALA A 340 20.51 28.49 46.40
CA ALA A 340 21.02 27.99 45.13
C ALA A 340 20.61 28.88 43.94
N PRO A 341 21.44 28.96 42.88
CA PRO A 341 21.05 29.65 41.66
C PRO A 341 19.94 28.91 40.92
N GLN A 342 19.32 29.62 39.96
CA GLN A 342 18.31 29.08 39.07
C GLN A 342 18.78 27.82 38.33
N GLY A 343 17.94 26.78 38.38
CA GLY A 343 18.07 25.53 37.64
C GLY A 343 17.38 25.57 36.28
N ASN A 344 17.30 24.41 35.62
CA ASN A 344 16.76 24.28 34.25
C ASN A 344 15.37 23.65 34.20
N TRP A 345 14.85 23.17 35.34
CA TRP A 345 13.60 22.44 35.44
C TRP A 345 12.51 23.31 36.06
N TYR A 346 11.33 23.35 35.45
CA TYR A 346 10.20 24.15 35.90
C TYR A 346 8.94 23.30 35.96
N THR A 347 8.02 23.67 36.84
CA THR A 347 6.66 23.14 36.89
C THR A 347 5.65 24.20 36.46
N ILE A 348 4.55 23.73 35.88
CA ILE A 348 3.43 24.56 35.40
C ILE A 348 2.43 24.93 36.51
N SER A 349 2.57 24.37 37.71
CA SER A 349 1.65 24.60 38.81
C SER A 349 2.38 24.64 40.15
N PRO A 350 2.07 25.61 41.03
CA PRO A 350 2.68 25.70 42.36
C PRO A 350 2.13 24.66 43.35
N LYS A 351 1.08 23.92 42.97
CA LYS A 351 0.45 22.89 43.81
C LYS A 351 1.17 21.54 43.75
N VAL A 352 2.09 21.37 42.79
CA VAL A 352 2.82 20.13 42.55
C VAL A 352 3.90 19.98 43.60
N GLN A 353 3.97 18.82 44.23
CA GLN A 353 4.97 18.55 45.26
C GLN A 353 6.32 18.12 44.66
N PRO A 354 7.46 18.35 45.36
CA PRO A 354 8.78 17.92 44.89
C PRO A 354 8.84 16.43 44.51
N THR A 355 8.21 15.56 45.31
CA THR A 355 8.22 14.11 45.05
C THR A 355 7.54 13.73 43.73
N GLU A 356 6.53 14.49 43.30
CA GLU A 356 5.81 14.26 42.03
C GLU A 356 6.64 14.72 40.82
N LEU A 357 7.62 15.63 41.04
CA LEU A 357 8.58 16.08 40.04
C LEU A 357 9.86 15.22 40.02
N GLY A 358 9.90 14.10 40.74
CA GLY A 358 11.07 13.22 40.75
C GLY A 358 12.24 13.79 41.56
N ILE A 359 11.99 14.69 42.53
CA ILE A 359 13.05 15.31 43.33
C ILE A 359 12.77 15.22 44.83
N ASN A 360 13.83 15.23 45.64
CA ASN A 360 13.76 15.26 47.09
C ASN A 360 13.11 16.57 47.59
N PRO A 361 12.15 16.54 48.54
CA PRO A 361 11.61 17.75 49.16
C PRO A 361 12.65 18.60 49.90
N MET A 362 13.76 17.99 50.33
CA MET A 362 14.86 18.64 51.03
C MET A 362 16.02 18.94 50.05
N GLY A 363 16.81 19.95 50.38
CA GLY A 363 18.03 20.30 49.66
C GLY A 363 19.13 20.80 50.61
N THR A 364 20.39 20.65 50.19
CA THR A 364 21.51 21.21 50.94
C THR A 364 21.64 22.72 50.73
N ASN A 365 21.52 23.50 51.80
CA ASN A 365 21.92 24.90 51.84
C ASN A 365 23.45 24.95 52.02
N ARG A 366 24.16 25.30 50.94
CA ARG A 366 25.63 25.24 50.92
C ARG A 366 26.28 26.34 51.75
N ALA A 367 25.61 27.46 51.96
CA ALA A 367 26.13 28.58 52.74
C ALA A 367 26.05 28.29 54.25
N ALA A 368 24.93 27.72 54.70
CA ALA A 368 24.73 27.34 56.10
C ALA A 368 25.21 25.93 56.44
N ASN A 369 25.54 25.11 55.43
CA ASN A 369 25.89 23.69 55.57
C ASN A 369 24.80 22.88 56.30
N THR A 370 23.54 23.23 56.06
CA THR A 370 22.33 22.64 56.64
C THR A 370 21.49 21.92 55.57
N ILE A 371 20.64 21.00 56.00
CA ILE A 371 19.62 20.37 55.15
C ILE A 371 18.30 21.06 55.45
N GLU A 372 17.73 21.71 54.44
CA GLU A 372 16.56 22.57 54.57
C GLU A 372 15.52 22.20 53.48
N PRO A 373 14.23 22.47 53.69
CA PRO A 373 13.22 22.29 52.65
C PRO A 373 13.55 23.11 51.39
N LYS A 374 13.29 22.54 50.21
CA LYS A 374 13.45 23.30 48.95
C LYS A 374 12.45 24.44 48.90
N VAL A 375 12.92 25.60 48.45
CA VAL A 375 12.12 26.81 48.27
C VAL A 375 11.46 26.77 46.90
N LEU A 376 10.17 27.12 46.84
CA LEU A 376 9.43 27.26 45.59
C LEU A 376 9.50 28.70 45.09
N ASN A 377 10.25 28.92 44.02
CA ASN A 377 10.40 30.22 43.39
C ASN A 377 9.44 30.38 42.20
N SER A 378 8.91 31.58 42.02
CA SER A 378 8.01 31.92 40.91
C SER A 378 8.78 32.63 39.79
N TYR A 379 8.63 32.14 38.57
CA TYR A 379 9.27 32.64 37.36
C TYR A 379 8.25 33.07 36.31
N LYS A 380 8.66 33.99 35.43
CA LYS A 380 7.90 34.40 34.25
C LYS A 380 8.78 34.32 33.02
N THR A 381 8.26 33.82 31.91
CA THR A 381 8.96 33.93 30.63
C THR A 381 9.06 35.40 30.20
N THR A 382 10.24 35.89 29.87
CA THR A 382 10.49 37.27 29.42
C THR A 382 10.46 37.39 27.90
N GLN A 383 10.78 36.29 27.21
CA GLN A 383 10.82 36.17 25.76
C GLN A 383 10.22 34.83 25.30
N LYS A 384 10.12 34.63 23.98
CA LYS A 384 9.75 33.32 23.45
C LYS A 384 10.87 32.32 23.74
N VAL A 385 10.52 31.17 24.32
CA VAL A 385 11.50 30.15 24.71
C VAL A 385 11.00 28.76 24.37
N GLU A 386 11.88 27.96 23.81
CA GLU A 386 11.63 26.56 23.53
C GLU A 386 11.88 25.73 24.79
N VAL A 387 10.93 24.86 25.13
CA VAL A 387 10.97 23.99 26.31
C VAL A 387 10.66 22.56 25.92
N LEU A 388 11.28 21.61 26.63
CA LEU A 388 10.91 20.21 26.55
C LEU A 388 9.88 19.89 27.63
N ARG A 389 8.65 19.58 27.22
CA ARG A 389 7.57 19.16 28.11
C ARG A 389 7.55 17.64 28.24
N SER A 390 7.55 17.15 29.47
CA SER A 390 7.56 15.73 29.79
C SER A 390 6.87 15.44 31.13
N THR A 391 6.63 14.16 31.41
CA THR A 391 6.25 13.67 32.74
C THR A 391 7.51 13.24 33.48
N ALA A 392 7.62 13.56 34.77
CA ALA A 392 8.75 13.14 35.61
C ALA A 392 8.72 11.62 35.83
N ALA A 393 9.86 10.96 35.63
CA ALA A 393 10.02 9.56 35.98
C ALA A 393 10.13 9.37 37.50
N PRO A 394 9.66 8.24 38.04
CA PRO A 394 10.10 7.78 39.35
C PRO A 394 11.61 7.61 39.33
N THR A 395 12.33 8.29 40.22
CA THR A 395 13.79 8.27 40.27
C THR A 395 14.28 8.39 41.71
N THR A 396 15.44 7.80 41.98
CA THR A 396 16.14 7.98 43.24
C THR A 396 16.98 9.26 43.15
N ASP A 397 16.60 10.29 43.89
CA ASP A 397 17.36 11.52 44.05
C ASP A 397 18.50 11.30 45.07
N PHE A 398 19.71 11.16 44.55
CA PHE A 398 20.96 11.06 45.32
C PHE A 398 21.81 12.33 45.28
N TRP A 399 21.32 13.40 44.62
CA TRP A 399 22.09 14.61 44.31
C TRP A 399 21.65 15.84 45.10
N SER A 400 20.40 15.89 45.59
CA SER A 400 19.86 17.04 46.34
C SER A 400 20.41 17.14 47.77
N VAL A 401 20.66 16.00 48.40
CA VAL A 401 21.20 15.90 49.77
C VAL A 401 22.37 14.94 49.76
N LYS A 402 23.57 15.43 50.09
CA LYS A 402 24.79 14.63 50.03
C LYS A 402 24.69 13.43 50.98
N GLY A 403 24.86 12.22 50.44
CA GLY A 403 24.88 10.97 51.21
C GLY A 403 23.50 10.41 51.54
N GLN A 404 22.41 11.00 51.02
CA GLN A 404 21.05 10.47 51.19
C GLN A 404 20.44 10.16 49.83
N ASN A 405 19.80 9.00 49.74
CA ASN A 405 18.98 8.61 48.60
C ASN A 405 17.51 8.84 48.97
N TYR A 406 16.75 9.46 48.06
CA TYR A 406 15.32 9.65 48.22
C TYR A 406 14.58 9.16 47.00
N ASP A 407 13.72 8.16 47.18
CA ASP A 407 12.90 7.63 46.10
C ASP A 407 11.70 8.55 45.85
N ALA A 408 11.79 9.33 44.78
CA ALA A 408 10.73 10.24 44.37
C ALA A 408 9.73 9.52 43.46
N LYS A 409 8.44 9.81 43.67
CA LYS A 409 7.33 9.16 42.96
C LYS A 409 7.33 9.45 41.46
N GLY A 410 7.68 10.68 41.06
CA GLY A 410 7.45 11.16 39.70
C GLY A 410 5.95 11.28 39.37
N GLY A 411 5.64 11.58 38.10
CA GLY A 411 4.27 11.63 37.57
C GLY A 411 3.70 13.02 37.29
N ALA A 412 4.33 14.10 37.79
CA ALA A 412 3.93 15.45 37.43
C ALA A 412 4.55 15.90 36.10
N THR A 413 3.90 16.86 35.44
CA THR A 413 4.44 17.52 34.25
C THR A 413 5.58 18.46 34.64
N GLN A 414 6.70 18.34 33.94
CA GLN A 414 7.87 19.19 34.07
C GLN A 414 8.27 19.78 32.71
N LEU A 415 8.89 20.95 32.76
CA LEU A 415 9.45 21.67 31.62
C LEU A 415 10.95 21.83 31.80
N PHE A 416 11.72 21.56 30.75
CA PHE A 416 13.17 21.78 30.75
C PHE A 416 13.56 22.87 29.74
N SER A 417 14.42 23.79 30.18
CA SER A 417 15.16 24.70 29.31
C SER A 417 16.44 25.19 29.98
N ASN A 418 17.53 25.26 29.21
CA ASN A 418 18.82 25.80 29.67
C ASN A 418 18.99 27.31 29.39
N GLN A 419 18.01 27.95 28.74
CA GLN A 419 17.98 29.40 28.49
C GLN A 419 17.43 30.16 29.70
N LYS A 420 18.20 30.19 30.80
CA LYS A 420 17.76 30.75 32.10
C LYS A 420 17.37 32.23 32.02
N ASP A 421 18.04 32.98 31.17
CA ASP A 421 17.79 34.40 30.86
C ASP A 421 16.37 34.65 30.34
N ALA A 422 15.76 33.64 29.71
CA ALA A 422 14.37 33.72 29.25
C ALA A 422 13.33 33.60 30.37
N PHE A 423 13.75 33.34 31.62
CA PHE A 423 12.87 33.15 32.77
C PHE A 423 13.26 34.10 33.91
N GLY A 424 12.53 35.21 34.05
CA GLY A 424 12.75 36.20 35.10
C GLY A 424 12.05 35.80 36.41
N ILE A 425 12.70 36.03 37.55
CA ILE A 425 12.12 35.78 38.88
C ILE A 425 11.05 36.84 39.19
N ILE A 426 9.89 36.41 39.68
CA ILE A 426 8.77 37.31 40.07
C ILE A 426 8.81 37.59 41.56
N SER A 427 8.95 36.54 42.37
CA SER A 427 9.05 36.62 43.82
C SER A 427 10.02 35.54 44.29
N PRO A 428 11.10 35.89 45.00
CA PRO A 428 11.86 34.89 45.74
C PRO A 428 10.94 34.30 46.82
N GLY A 429 10.89 32.98 46.90
CA GLY A 429 10.25 32.29 48.00
C GLY A 429 10.99 32.67 49.28
N GLY A 430 10.24 33.12 50.29
CA GLY A 430 10.79 33.36 51.61
C GLY A 430 11.29 32.04 52.24
N PRO A 431 12.22 32.13 53.21
CA PRO A 431 12.65 30.99 54.00
C PRO A 431 11.49 30.29 54.73
#